data_AF-W1Y7P9-F1
#
_entry.id   AF-W1Y7P9-F1
#
_cell.length_a   1.000
_cell.length_b   1.000
_cell.length_c   1.000
_cell.angle_alpha   90.00
_cell.angle_beta   90.00
_cell.angle_gamma   90.00
#
_symmetry.space_group_name_H-M   'P 1'
#
loop_
_entity.id
_entity.type
_entity.pdbx_description
1 polymer ?
#
loop_
_entity_poly.entity_id
_entity_poly.type
_entity_poly.pdbx_seq_one_letter_code
_entity_poly.pdbx_strand_id
1 'polypeptide(L)'
;GLTPSADDYLTGLALILFIPGNPAEKYKEEFYRGLLRGRNNTTLLSAITLEAALQQRCRENIHHFIHDIIYGVPGNSTQAIEK
;
A
#
# COMPACT_ATOMS: atom_id res chain seq x y z
N GLY A 1 -8.19 -17.62 -8.39
CA GLY A 1 -8.24 -16.25 -7.85
C GLY A 1 -7.27 -16.16 -6.71
N LEU A 2 -6.60 -15.02 -6.53
CA LEU A 2 -5.90 -14.72 -5.28
C LEU A 2 -6.94 -14.83 -4.15
N THR A 3 -6.60 -15.56 -3.10
CA THR A 3 -7.47 -15.64 -1.93
C THR A 3 -7.55 -14.24 -1.28
N PRO A 4 -8.61 -13.90 -0.52
CA PRO A 4 -8.69 -12.62 0.19
C PRO A 4 -7.40 -12.27 0.96
N SER A 5 -6.79 -13.28 1.59
CA SER A 5 -5.53 -13.16 2.30
C SER A 5 -4.34 -12.75 1.41
N ALA A 6 -4.27 -13.25 0.17
CA ALA A 6 -3.19 -12.89 -0.75
C ALA A 6 -3.33 -11.43 -1.25
N ASP A 7 -4.56 -10.96 -1.42
CA ASP A 7 -4.83 -9.56 -1.78
C ASP A 7 -4.53 -8.59 -0.62
N ASP A 8 -4.72 -9.02 0.64
CA ASP A 8 -4.33 -8.24 1.81
C ASP A 8 -2.81 -8.01 1.88
N TYR A 9 -2.01 -9.04 1.56
CA TYR A 9 -0.56 -8.90 1.44
C TYR A 9 -0.16 -7.92 0.34
N LEU A 10 -0.78 -8.04 -0.84
CA LEU A 10 -0.51 -7.11 -1.95
C LEU A 10 -0.89 -5.68 -1.61
N THR A 11 -1.97 -5.48 -0.86
CA THR A 11 -2.42 -4.17 -0.38
C THR A 11 -1.39 -3.55 0.55
N GLY A 12 -0.94 -4.28 1.57
CA GLY A 12 0.08 -3.79 2.51
C GLY A 12 1.41 -3.51 1.81
N LEU A 13 1.81 -4.38 0.88
CA LEU A 13 3.02 -4.19 0.09
C LEU A 13 2.93 -2.94 -0.81
N ALA A 14 1.79 -2.73 -1.47
CA ALA A 14 1.56 -1.54 -2.30
C ALA A 14 1.63 -0.24 -1.50
N LEU A 15 1.14 -0.23 -0.26
CA LEU A 15 1.27 0.92 0.63
C LEU A 15 2.75 1.28 0.84
N ILE A 16 3.60 0.29 1.12
CA ILE A 16 5.03 0.50 1.40
C ILE A 16 5.80 0.90 0.13
N LEU A 17 5.62 0.15 -0.96
CA LEU A 17 6.40 0.33 -2.20
C LEU A 17 6.12 1.66 -2.89
N PHE A 18 4.91 2.19 -2.76
CA PHE A 18 4.45 3.35 -3.51
C PHE A 18 4.21 4.58 -2.63
N ILE A 19 4.82 4.62 -1.44
CA ILE A 19 4.99 5.87 -0.68
C ILE A 19 5.81 6.85 -1.53
N PRO A 20 5.42 8.15 -1.56
CA PRO A 20 6.19 9.16 -2.28
C PRO A 20 7.67 9.15 -1.91
N GLY A 21 8.53 9.19 -2.93
CA GLY A 21 9.98 9.17 -2.77
C GLY A 21 10.60 7.77 -2.61
N ASN A 22 9.79 6.72 -2.52
CA ASN A 22 10.31 5.35 -2.45
C ASN A 22 10.94 4.98 -3.82
N PRO A 23 12.13 4.33 -3.87
CA PRO A 23 12.73 3.92 -5.13
C PRO A 23 11.85 3.03 -6.02
N ALA A 24 10.89 2.32 -5.43
CA ALA A 24 9.94 1.47 -6.12
C ALA A 24 8.73 2.24 -6.70
N GLU A 25 8.54 3.52 -6.36
CA GLU A 25 7.44 4.36 -6.86
C GLU A 25 7.38 4.39 -8.40
N LYS A 26 8.55 4.35 -9.05
CA LYS A 26 8.66 4.29 -10.52
C LYS A 26 7.96 3.10 -11.17
N TYR A 27 7.67 2.04 -10.41
CA TYR A 27 7.00 0.83 -10.90
C TYR A 27 5.47 0.83 -10.72
N LYS A 28 4.91 1.91 -10.17
CA LYS A 28 3.50 2.01 -9.82
C LYS A 28 2.57 1.75 -11.01
N GLU A 29 2.91 2.30 -12.18
CA GLU A 29 2.12 2.13 -13.40
C GLU A 29 2.18 0.70 -13.94
N GLU A 30 3.35 0.04 -13.93
CA GLU A 30 3.43 -1.37 -14.31
C GLU A 30 2.66 -2.27 -13.33
N PHE A 31 2.74 -1.99 -12.03
CA PHE A 31 1.99 -2.71 -11.01
C PHE A 31 0.48 -2.56 -11.23
N TYR A 32 0.00 -1.35 -11.48
CA TYR A 32 -1.42 -1.08 -11.78
C TYR A 32 -1.88 -1.82 -13.05
N ARG A 33 -1.08 -1.84 -14.11
CA ARG A 33 -1.38 -2.62 -15.32
C ARG A 33 -1.47 -4.13 -15.03
N GLY A 34 -0.61 -4.63 -14.15
CA GLY A 34 -0.67 -6.02 -13.66
C GLY A 34 -2.00 -6.31 -12.95
N LEU A 35 -2.44 -5.42 -12.06
CA LEU A 35 -3.73 -5.55 -11.37
C LEU A 35 -4.91 -5.57 -12.34
N LEU A 36 -4.93 -4.67 -13.34
CA LEU A 36 -6.01 -4.64 -14.33
C LEU A 36 -6.14 -5.95 -15.10
N ARG A 37 -5.01 -6.59 -15.43
CA ARG A 37 -5.00 -7.92 -16.08
C ARG A 37 -5.45 -9.04 -15.13
N GLY A 38 -5.12 -8.91 -13.84
CA GLY A 38 -5.51 -9.85 -12.79
C GLY A 38 -6.91 -9.63 -12.23
N ARG A 39 -7.67 -8.62 -12.69
CA ARG A 39 -8.91 -8.17 -12.06
C ARG A 39 -9.98 -9.27 -11.93
N ASN A 40 -10.07 -10.17 -12.91
CA ASN A 40 -11.02 -11.29 -12.88
C ASN A 40 -10.65 -12.37 -11.84
N ASN A 41 -9.46 -12.28 -11.24
CA ASN A 41 -8.92 -13.21 -10.26
C ASN A 41 -8.90 -12.66 -8.83
N THR A 42 -9.40 -11.44 -8.60
CA THR A 42 -9.49 -10.82 -7.27
C THR A 42 -10.96 -10.54 -6.92
N THR A 43 -11.26 -10.38 -5.64
CA THR A 43 -12.61 -9.95 -5.23
C THR A 43 -12.81 -8.45 -5.50
N LEU A 44 -14.05 -8.00 -5.63
CA LEU A 44 -14.34 -6.57 -5.79
C LEU A 44 -13.81 -5.74 -4.61
N LEU A 45 -13.97 -6.26 -3.38
CA LEU A 45 -13.47 -5.60 -2.18
C LEU A 45 -11.95 -5.44 -2.23
N SER A 46 -11.25 -6.53 -2.53
CA SER A 46 -9.79 -6.53 -2.67
C SER A 46 -9.30 -5.59 -3.76
N ALA A 47 -9.97 -5.53 -4.92
CA ALA A 47 -9.63 -4.59 -5.98
C ALA A 47 -9.77 -3.12 -5.54
N ILE A 48 -10.86 -2.78 -4.83
CA ILE A 48 -11.07 -1.43 -4.29
C ILE A 48 -10.01 -1.07 -3.25
N THR A 49 -9.69 -2.00 -2.34
CA THR A 49 -8.67 -1.78 -1.31
C THR A 49 -7.28 -1.61 -1.91
N LEU A 50 -6.91 -2.41 -2.92
CA LEU A 50 -5.65 -2.28 -3.66
C LEU A 50 -5.54 -0.93 -4.39
N GLU A 51 -6.62 -0.48 -5.03
CA GLU A 51 -6.64 0.82 -5.69
C GLU A 51 -6.52 1.97 -4.68
N ALA A 52 -7.17 1.87 -3.52
CA ALA A 52 -7.00 2.84 -2.44
C ALA A 52 -5.55 2.87 -1.93
N ALA A 53 -4.92 1.70 -1.74
CA ALA A 53 -3.53 1.59 -1.34
C ALA A 53 -2.56 2.23 -2.35
N LEU A 54 -2.77 1.99 -3.66
CA LEU A 54 -1.99 2.63 -4.72
C LEU A 54 -2.11 4.16 -4.68
N GLN A 55 -3.28 4.69 -4.33
CA GLN A 55 -3.50 6.12 -4.16
C GLN A 55 -3.07 6.65 -2.78
N GLN A 56 -2.38 5.82 -1.97
CA GLN A 56 -1.96 6.16 -0.62
C GLN A 56 -3.12 6.56 0.30
N ARG A 57 -4.35 6.14 -0.04
CA ARG A 57 -5.54 6.32 0.77
C ARG A 57 -5.56 5.27 1.87
N CYS A 58 -4.77 5.50 2.90
CA CYS A 58 -4.77 4.73 4.15
C CYS A 58 -4.99 5.68 5.33
N ARG A 59 -5.06 5.13 6.56
CA ARG A 59 -5.11 6.00 7.73
C ARG A 59 -3.81 6.80 7.81
N GLU A 60 -3.94 8.11 7.94
CA GLU A 60 -2.82 9.07 7.96
C GLU A 60 -1.75 8.70 9.00
N ASN A 61 -2.19 8.15 10.12
CA ASN A 61 -1.37 7.72 11.23
C ASN A 61 -0.47 6.52 10.85
N ILE A 62 -0.99 5.55 10.10
CA ILE A 62 -0.22 4.44 9.51
C ILE A 62 0.71 4.93 8.38
N HIS A 63 0.26 5.88 7.56
CA HIS A 63 1.10 6.46 6.51
C HIS A 63 2.35 7.13 7.10
N HIS A 64 2.18 7.99 8.11
CA HIS A 64 3.28 8.64 8.82
C HIS A 64 4.20 7.62 9.49
N PHE A 65 3.65 6.59 10.14
CA PHE A 65 4.45 5.55 10.76
C PHE A 65 5.36 4.82 9.75
N ILE A 66 4.82 4.40 8.60
CA ILE A 66 5.59 3.70 7.57
C ILE A 66 6.65 4.65 6.98
N HIS A 67 6.29 5.91 6.73
CA HIS A 67 7.23 6.92 6.25
C HIS A 67 8.39 7.12 7.22
N ASP A 68 8.12 7.28 8.52
CA ASP A 68 9.13 7.48 9.56
C ASP A 68 10.09 6.28 9.67
N ILE A 69 9.58 5.05 9.51
CA ILE A 69 10.41 3.84 9.47
C ILE A 69 11.33 3.84 8.25
N ILE A 70 10.79 4.12 7.05
CA ILE A 70 11.54 4.04 5.79
C ILE A 70 12.64 5.10 5.72
N TYR A 71 12.33 6.33 6.17
CA TYR A 71 13.23 7.47 6.05
C TYR A 71 13.97 7.81 7.35
N GLY A 72 13.81 6.99 8.39
CA GLY A 72 14.65 6.99 9.58
C GLY A 72 14.52 8.25 10.44
N VAL A 73 13.31 8.77 10.65
CA VAL A 73 13.04 9.88 11.58
C VAL A 73 12.75 9.31 12.97
N PRO A 74 13.73 9.23 13.90
CA PRO A 74 13.55 8.55 15.17
C PRO A 74 12.94 9.54 16.18
N GLY A 75 11.71 9.29 16.64
CA GLY A 75 11.14 10.04 17.77
C GLY A 75 9.61 10.06 17.89
N ASN A 76 8.86 9.86 16.80
CA ASN A 76 7.39 10.01 16.79
C ASN A 76 6.61 8.79 16.27
N SER A 77 7.29 7.73 15.82
CA SER A 77 6.67 6.64 15.06
C SER A 77 5.56 5.91 15.85
N THR A 78 5.75 5.68 17.15
CA THR A 78 4.77 4.98 17.99
C THR A 78 3.53 5.83 18.32
N GLN A 79 3.67 7.16 18.41
CA GLN A 79 2.52 8.06 18.66
C GLN A 79 1.56 8.11 17.47
N ALA A 80 2.04 7.79 16.27
CA ALA A 80 1.22 7.70 15.07
C ALA A 80 0.35 6.42 15.03
N ILE A 81 0.52 5.44 15.93
CA ILE A 81 -0.34 4.24 15.94
C ILE A 81 -1.57 4.44 16.85
N GLU A 82 -1.50 5.33 17.84
CA GLU A 82 -2.49 5.47 18.91
C GLU A 82 -3.67 6.42 18.59
N LYS A 83 -3.66 7.13 17.46
CA LYS A 83 -4.75 8.02 17.00
C LYS A 83 -5.42 7.51 15.74
#